data_AF-A0A6F9AB11-F1
#
_entry.id   AF-A0A6F9AB11-F1
#
_cell.length_a   1.000
_cell.length_b   1.000
_cell.length_c   1.000
_cell.angle_alpha   90.00
_cell.angle_beta   90.00
_cell.angle_gamma   90.00
#
_symmetry.space_group_name_H-M   'P 1'
#
loop_
_entity.id
_entity.type
_entity.pdbx_description
1 polymer ?
#
loop_
_entity_poly.entity_id
_entity_poly.type
_entity_poly.pdbx_seq_one_letter_code
_entity_poly.pdbx_strand_id
1 'polypeptide(L)'
;MQLAPSYAGVSAPVPTHYYVVITNCQDVNQTAEVCDGPLNIFSFLLPHRSDNDESCKSSEDESQWVEELLKLHTARVRDVEILTGLDMYRSTTLNYTQTLSLKTYLHTFESDT
;
A
#
# COMPACT_ATOMS: atom_id res chain seq x y z
N MET A 1 -8.58 -21.88 42.74
CA MET A 1 -7.40 -21.11 42.28
C MET A 1 -6.60 -22.06 41.41
N GLN A 2 -6.53 -22.01 40.09
CA GLN A 2 -6.90 -21.02 39.08
C GLN A 2 -7.41 -21.85 37.87
N LEU A 3 -8.58 -21.55 37.33
CA LEU A 3 -8.97 -22.05 36.01
C LEU A 3 -8.23 -21.19 34.98
N ALA A 4 -7.22 -21.73 34.30
CA ALA A 4 -6.70 -21.13 33.08
C ALA A 4 -7.54 -21.67 31.92
N PRO A 5 -8.14 -20.82 31.07
CA PRO A 5 -8.81 -21.30 29.87
C PRO A 5 -7.73 -21.78 28.90
N SER A 6 -7.81 -23.04 28.49
CA SER A 6 -7.05 -23.54 27.34
C SER A 6 -7.61 -22.88 26.08
N TYR A 7 -7.05 -21.75 25.66
CA TYR A 7 -7.19 -21.35 24.26
C TYR A 7 -6.40 -22.37 23.44
N ALA A 8 -7.12 -23.30 22.83
CA ALA A 8 -6.58 -24.17 21.79
C ALA A 8 -5.86 -23.27 20.76
N GLY A 9 -4.59 -23.56 20.50
CA GLY A 9 -3.67 -22.74 19.71
C GLY A 9 -4.12 -22.56 18.27
N VAL A 10 -4.95 -21.56 18.02
CA VAL A 10 -5.10 -20.96 16.70
C VAL A 10 -4.09 -19.83 16.64
N SER A 11 -2.92 -20.11 16.06
CA SER A 11 -1.99 -19.03 15.68
C SER A 11 -2.76 -18.07 14.76
N ALA A 12 -2.67 -16.77 15.02
CA ALA A 12 -3.22 -15.78 14.10
C ALA A 12 -2.65 -16.02 12.70
N PRO A 13 -3.47 -15.89 11.63
CA PRO A 13 -2.97 -16.04 10.27
C PRO A 13 -1.91 -14.96 10.00
N VAL A 14 -0.77 -15.38 9.46
CA VAL A 14 0.32 -14.48 9.09
C VAL A 14 0.12 -14.03 7.63
N PRO A 15 -0.02 -12.72 7.35
CA PRO A 15 -0.17 -12.23 5.99
C PRO A 15 1.06 -12.55 5.13
N THR A 16 0.85 -12.82 3.83
CA THR A 16 1.95 -12.98 2.86
C THR A 16 2.49 -11.63 2.39
N HIS A 17 1.63 -10.61 2.34
CA HIS A 17 1.96 -9.24 1.98
C HIS A 17 1.21 -8.26 2.87
N TYR A 18 1.77 -7.07 3.03
CA TYR A 18 1.10 -5.90 3.58
C TYR A 18 0.85 -4.90 2.47
N TYR A 19 -0.37 -4.37 2.38
CA TYR A 19 -0.68 -3.32 1.42
C TYR A 19 -0.67 -1.95 2.10
N VAL A 20 -0.24 -0.95 1.35
CA VAL A 20 -0.33 0.47 1.75
C VAL A 20 -0.89 1.23 0.56
N VAL A 21 -1.90 2.06 0.78
CA VAL A 21 -2.46 2.94 -0.26
C VAL A 21 -2.39 4.36 0.27
N ILE A 22 -1.64 5.21 -0.43
CA ILE A 22 -1.47 6.62 -0.06
C ILE A 22 -2.25 7.45 -1.09
N THR A 23 -3.11 8.32 -0.59
CA THR A 23 -3.93 9.22 -1.40
C THR A 23 -3.66 10.64 -0.96
N ASN A 24 -3.34 11.52 -1.91
CA ASN A 24 -3.28 12.96 -1.69
C ASN A 24 -4.05 13.70 -2.79
N CYS A 25 -4.28 15.00 -2.56
CA CYS A 25 -4.81 15.88 -3.58
C CYS A 25 -3.64 16.46 -4.40
N GLN A 26 -3.78 16.52 -5.72
CA GLN A 26 -2.76 17.17 -6.54
C GLN A 26 -2.66 18.68 -6.24
N ASP A 27 -3.75 19.31 -5.81
CA ASP A 27 -3.72 20.63 -5.18
C ASP A 27 -3.32 20.51 -3.72
N VAL A 28 -2.08 20.91 -3.42
CA VAL A 28 -1.48 20.83 -2.07
C VAL A 28 -2.19 21.69 -1.03
N ASN A 29 -3.10 22.59 -1.44
CA ASN A 29 -3.89 23.39 -0.50
C ASN A 29 -5.13 22.66 0.02
N GLN A 30 -5.47 21.49 -0.53
CA GLN A 30 -6.63 20.70 -0.15
C GLN A 30 -6.23 19.37 0.48
N THR A 31 -7.02 18.90 1.45
CA THR A 31 -6.83 17.54 1.98
C THR A 31 -7.45 16.52 1.03
N ALA A 32 -7.04 15.25 1.14
CA ALA A 32 -7.61 14.18 0.32
C ALA A 32 -9.13 14.01 0.51
N GLU A 33 -9.68 14.44 1.65
CA GLU A 33 -11.11 14.34 1.95
C GLU A 33 -11.96 15.37 1.20
N VAL A 34 -11.42 16.56 0.94
CA VAL A 34 -12.13 17.68 0.29
C VAL A 34 -11.49 18.06 -1.05
N CYS A 35 -10.80 17.12 -1.69
CA CYS A 35 -10.13 17.36 -2.96
C CYS A 35 -11.16 17.57 -4.08
N ASP A 36 -11.23 18.81 -4.59
CA ASP A 36 -12.03 19.19 -5.76
C ASP A 36 -11.29 18.87 -7.08
N GLY A 37 -9.96 18.72 -6.99
CA GLY A 37 -9.07 18.40 -8.10
C GLY A 37 -8.85 16.90 -8.31
N PRO A 38 -7.93 16.54 -9.22
CA PRO A 38 -7.52 15.16 -9.39
C PRO A 38 -6.80 14.65 -8.13
N LEU A 39 -7.18 13.43 -7.71
CA LEU A 39 -6.45 12.68 -6.69
C LEU A 39 -5.15 12.14 -7.28
N ASN A 40 -4.10 12.16 -6.50
CA ASN A 40 -2.86 11.44 -6.79
C ASN A 40 -2.71 10.29 -5.79
N ILE A 41 -2.44 9.10 -6.32
CA ILE A 41 -2.40 7.85 -5.57
C ILE A 41 -1.20 7.04 -5.99
N PHE A 42 -0.56 6.45 -5.00
CA PHE A 42 0.40 5.39 -5.16
C PHE A 42 0.18 4.35 -4.05
N SER A 43 0.52 3.11 -4.36
CA SER A 43 0.29 1.99 -3.46
C SER A 43 1.41 0.99 -3.52
N PHE A 44 1.57 0.24 -2.44
CA PHE A 44 2.59 -0.77 -2.27
C PHE A 44 1.98 -2.11 -1.87
N LEU A 45 2.58 -3.19 -2.35
CA LEU A 45 2.31 -4.56 -1.91
C LEU A 45 3.61 -5.16 -1.38
N LEU A 46 3.87 -4.98 -0.10
CA LEU A 46 5.15 -5.32 0.52
C LEU A 46 5.18 -6.79 0.91
N PRO A 47 6.16 -7.58 0.45
CA PRO A 47 6.28 -8.98 0.82
C PRO A 47 6.62 -9.10 2.30
N HIS A 48 5.88 -9.95 3.01
CA HIS A 48 6.19 -10.27 4.40
C HIS A 48 7.13 -11.46 4.45
N ARG A 49 8.43 -11.17 4.62
CA ARG A 49 9.51 -12.14 4.71
C ARG A 49 10.18 -12.11 6.08
N SER A 50 10.82 -13.22 6.45
CA SER A 50 11.61 -13.33 7.69
C SER A 50 12.97 -12.62 7.63
N ASP A 51 13.42 -12.27 6.42
CA ASP A 51 14.68 -11.59 6.10
C ASP A 51 14.42 -10.46 5.10
N ASN A 52 15.42 -9.58 4.91
CA ASN A 52 15.38 -8.55 3.86
C ASN A 52 16.48 -8.82 2.82
N ASP A 53 16.72 -10.09 2.48
CA ASP A 53 17.78 -10.47 1.55
C ASP A 53 17.51 -9.96 0.13
N GLU A 54 16.25 -9.64 -0.19
CA GLU A 54 15.85 -8.94 -1.40
C GLU A 54 16.55 -7.59 -1.58
N SER A 55 16.80 -6.89 -0.47
CA SER A 55 17.50 -5.59 -0.47
C SER A 55 19.03 -5.74 -0.48
N CYS A 56 19.57 -6.96 -0.62
CA CYS A 56 21.02 -7.22 -0.65
C CYS A 56 21.80 -6.52 0.48
N LYS A 57 21.25 -6.54 1.70
CA LYS A 57 21.77 -5.91 2.94
C LYS A 57 23.29 -6.05 3.10
N SER A 58 24.08 -5.12 2.57
CA SER A 58 25.55 -5.24 2.67
C SER A 58 26.23 -4.14 3.49
N SER A 59 25.75 -2.90 3.51
CA SER A 59 26.34 -1.86 4.40
C SER A 59 25.62 -0.50 4.43
N GLU A 60 24.46 -0.35 3.77
CA GLU A 60 23.81 0.95 3.57
C GLU A 60 22.90 1.36 4.74
N ASP A 61 22.59 2.66 4.83
CA ASP A 61 21.65 3.17 5.83
C ASP A 61 20.24 2.61 5.59
N GLU A 62 19.52 2.31 6.67
CA GLU A 62 18.17 1.74 6.59
C GLU A 62 17.20 2.64 5.82
N SER A 63 17.43 3.94 5.86
CA SER A 63 16.63 4.91 5.10
C SER A 63 16.73 4.73 3.58
N GLN A 64 17.86 4.24 3.05
CA GLN A 64 18.11 4.16 1.61
C GLN A 64 17.49 2.91 0.98
N TRP A 65 17.86 1.73 1.47
CA TRP A 65 17.39 0.47 0.86
C TRP A 65 15.89 0.22 1.09
N VAL A 66 15.31 0.77 2.18
CA VAL A 66 13.85 0.68 2.42
C VAL A 66 13.08 1.46 1.36
N GLU A 67 13.56 2.65 0.98
CA GLU A 67 12.92 3.45 -0.06
C GLU A 67 12.95 2.71 -1.41
N GLU A 68 14.11 2.15 -1.79
CA GLU A 68 14.23 1.35 -3.02
C GLU A 68 13.31 0.12 -3.01
N LEU A 69 13.21 -0.58 -1.87
CA LEU A 69 12.31 -1.72 -1.71
C LEU A 69 10.84 -1.30 -1.86
N LEU A 70 10.43 -0.16 -1.28
CA LEU A 70 9.09 0.40 -1.47
C LEU A 70 8.84 0.70 -2.95
N LYS A 71 9.77 1.38 -3.63
CA LYS A 71 9.67 1.71 -5.06
C LYS A 71 9.53 0.45 -5.92
N LEU A 72 10.29 -0.61 -5.62
CA LEU A 72 10.24 -1.89 -6.32
C LEU A 72 8.87 -2.58 -6.17
N HIS A 73 8.27 -2.51 -4.98
CA HIS A 73 6.99 -3.15 -4.65
C HIS A 73 5.77 -2.23 -4.87
N THR A 74 5.91 -1.26 -5.77
CA THR A 74 4.79 -0.43 -6.19
C THR A 74 3.75 -1.26 -6.92
N ALA A 75 2.49 -1.03 -6.59
CA ALA A 75 1.35 -1.73 -7.16
C ALA A 75 0.25 -0.75 -7.54
N ARG A 76 -0.70 -1.20 -8.36
CA ARG A 76 -1.93 -0.44 -8.61
C ARG A 76 -2.89 -0.68 -7.44
N VAL A 77 -3.80 0.27 -7.18
CA VAL A 77 -4.90 0.03 -6.24
C VAL A 77 -5.71 -1.19 -6.67
N ARG A 78 -5.86 -1.41 -7.97
CA ARG A 78 -6.56 -2.59 -8.49
C ARG A 78 -5.93 -3.91 -8.04
N ASP A 79 -4.61 -3.98 -7.91
CA ASP A 79 -3.91 -5.18 -7.45
C ASP A 79 -4.20 -5.44 -5.96
N VAL A 80 -4.23 -4.36 -5.16
CA VAL A 80 -4.65 -4.41 -3.75
C VAL A 80 -6.09 -4.91 -3.60
N GLU A 81 -7.04 -4.38 -4.38
CA GLU A 81 -8.44 -4.82 -4.37
C GLU A 81 -8.58 -6.31 -4.69
N ILE A 82 -7.83 -6.79 -5.69
CA ILE A 82 -7.87 -8.20 -6.11
C ILE A 82 -7.36 -9.10 -4.98
N LEU A 83 -6.27 -8.73 -4.30
CA LEU A 83 -5.68 -9.55 -3.22
C LEU A 83 -6.48 -9.52 -1.92
N THR A 84 -7.18 -8.42 -1.65
CA THR A 84 -7.87 -8.19 -0.37
C THR A 84 -9.38 -8.43 -0.44
N GLY A 85 -9.96 -8.43 -1.65
CA GLY A 85 -11.41 -8.44 -1.83
C GLY A 85 -12.10 -7.11 -1.45
N LEU A 86 -11.34 -6.05 -1.22
CA LEU A 86 -11.86 -4.71 -0.93
C LEU A 86 -12.28 -3.99 -2.22
N ASP A 87 -13.14 -2.98 -2.06
CA ASP A 87 -13.50 -2.03 -3.11
C ASP A 87 -13.27 -0.61 -2.60
N MET A 88 -12.16 -0.01 -3.03
CA MET A 88 -11.72 1.32 -2.61
C MET A 88 -12.40 2.41 -3.43
N TYR A 89 -12.48 3.63 -2.90
CA TYR A 89 -13.07 4.78 -3.58
C TYR A 89 -14.52 4.53 -4.04
N ARG A 90 -15.37 4.01 -3.15
CA ARG A 90 -16.82 3.89 -3.40
C ARG A 90 -17.58 5.21 -3.24
N SER A 91 -17.10 6.09 -2.37
CA SER A 91 -17.77 7.34 -2.00
C SER A 91 -16.95 8.57 -2.39
N THR A 92 -16.35 8.53 -3.59
CA THR A 92 -15.61 9.64 -4.19
C THR A 92 -16.52 10.50 -5.07
N THR A 93 -16.14 11.76 -5.26
CA THR A 93 -16.78 12.70 -6.19
C THR A 93 -16.41 12.43 -7.66
N LEU A 94 -15.43 11.55 -7.90
CA LEU A 94 -14.97 11.17 -9.24
C LEU A 94 -16.02 10.35 -9.99
N ASN A 95 -16.07 10.53 -11.31
CA ASN A 95 -16.91 9.68 -12.14
C ASN A 95 -16.33 8.25 -12.28
N TYR A 96 -17.12 7.33 -12.84
CA TYR A 96 -16.74 5.91 -12.94
C TYR A 96 -15.45 5.69 -13.74
N THR A 97 -15.27 6.36 -14.88
CA THR A 97 -14.09 6.19 -15.72
C THR A 97 -12.85 6.77 -15.06
N GLN A 98 -12.96 7.93 -14.41
CA GLN A 98 -11.89 8.51 -13.60
C GLN A 98 -11.49 7.59 -12.46
N THR A 99 -12.47 7.03 -11.74
CA THR A 99 -12.22 6.08 -10.64
C THR A 99 -11.50 4.83 -11.14
N LEU A 100 -11.92 4.26 -12.28
CA LEU A 100 -11.22 3.11 -12.86
C LEU A 100 -9.80 3.47 -13.32
N SER A 101 -9.63 4.58 -14.03
CA SER A 101 -8.31 5.07 -14.45
C SER A 101 -7.38 5.22 -13.25
N LEU A 102 -7.89 5.84 -12.17
CA LEU A 102 -7.19 6.02 -10.90
C LEU A 102 -6.78 4.67 -10.28
N LYS A 103 -7.69 3.69 -10.25
CA LYS A 103 -7.39 2.36 -9.70
C LYS A 103 -6.38 1.56 -10.53
N THR A 104 -6.33 1.79 -11.84
CA THR A 104 -5.44 1.07 -12.78
C THR A 104 -4.09 1.76 -13.00
N TYR A 105 -3.93 2.99 -12.52
CA TYR A 105 -2.66 3.71 -12.61
C TYR A 105 -1.59 3.02 -11.76
N LEU A 106 -0.40 2.85 -12.35
CA LEU A 106 0.80 2.39 -11.66
C LEU A 106 1.77 3.56 -11.57
N HIS A 107 2.09 3.95 -10.34
CA HIS A 107 3.06 5.01 -10.12
C HIS A 107 4.48 4.53 -10.45
N THR A 108 5.28 5.39 -11.07
CA THR A 108 6.70 5.14 -11.37
C THR A 108 7.53 6.27 -10.82
N PHE A 109 8.64 5.94 -10.17
CA PHE A 109 9.52 6.88 -9.47
C PHE A 109 10.68 7.40 -10.33
N GLU A 110 10.55 7.35 -11.66
CA GLU A 110 11.61 7.77 -12.60
C GLU A 110 11.95 9.28 -12.53
N SER A 111 11.11 10.10 -11.89
CA SER A 111 11.32 11.54 -11.76
C SER A 111 12.17 11.96 -10.56
N ASP A 112 12.54 11.03 -9.68
CA ASP A 112 13.20 11.34 -8.40
C ASP A 112 14.73 11.17 -8.44
N THR A 113 15.31 11.03 -9.65
CA THR A 113 16.76 10.94 -9.92
C THR A 113 17.33 12.20 -10.52
#